data_AF-A0A536VI68-F1
#
_entry.id   AF-A0A536VI68-F1
#
_cell.length_a   1.000
_cell.length_b   1.000
_cell.length_c   1.000
_cell.angle_alpha   90.00
_cell.angle_beta   90.00
_cell.angle_gamma   90.00
#
_symmetry.space_group_name_H-M   'P 1'
#
loop_
_entity.id
_entity.type
_entity.pdbx_description
1 polymer ?
#
loop_
_entity_poly.entity_id
_entity_poly.type
_entity_poly.pdbx_seq_one_letter_code
_entity_poly.pdbx_strand_id
1 'polypeptide(L)'
;MNARISLRLLCAAVFAFPCIDSVAADTTLAQAAPASQVAASAPARRPGVDVSVVKQGTLVPPRVVPPCKVTVLAFAGQPITGAVHEVKDEFEAATGAKLDIVEVSFNEHFDNFISDVTNRVGKYDTTMAGAWWLGELVAGDFIVPYDKFYSDPRFPKWSIDDVLPGPRSLLEYEGKKYMVANDHDGQVMYYRRDLFADAQHQAAFKKKYGYALAVPTTWDQFRDIAEYFNGKDLNGDGVPDHGVSLHLKVGEQ
;
A
#
# COMPACT_ATOMS: atom_id res chain seq x y z
N MET A 1 -50.71 -8.22 2.50
CA MET A 1 -50.18 -9.22 1.54
C MET A 1 -49.99 -8.52 0.21
N ASN A 2 -48.78 -8.01 -0.06
CA ASN A 2 -48.40 -7.40 -1.34
C ASN A 2 -46.92 -7.71 -1.56
N ALA A 3 -46.65 -8.72 -2.38
CA ALA A 3 -45.30 -9.12 -2.76
C ALA A 3 -44.80 -8.21 -3.88
N ARG A 4 -43.77 -7.40 -3.60
CA ARG A 4 -42.99 -6.68 -4.61
C ARG A 4 -41.74 -7.50 -4.93
N ILE A 5 -41.68 -7.99 -6.16
CA ILE A 5 -40.54 -8.69 -6.76
C ILE A 5 -39.43 -7.65 -7.00
N SER A 6 -38.30 -7.83 -6.33
CA SER A 6 -37.07 -7.04 -6.52
C SER A 6 -36.25 -7.71 -7.62
N LEU A 7 -36.16 -7.05 -8.78
CA LEU A 7 -35.41 -7.52 -9.94
C LEU A 7 -33.97 -7.01 -9.85
N ARG A 8 -33.05 -7.91 -9.46
CA ARG A 8 -31.61 -7.73 -9.57
C ARG A 8 -31.23 -7.74 -11.05
N LEU A 9 -30.70 -6.63 -11.58
CA LEU A 9 -30.09 -6.62 -12.92
C LEU A 9 -28.64 -7.11 -12.82
N LEU A 10 -28.43 -8.35 -13.26
CA LEU A 10 -27.26 -8.73 -14.06
C LEU A 10 -27.29 -7.92 -15.36
N CYS A 11 -26.17 -7.34 -15.78
CA CYS A 11 -26.01 -6.91 -17.16
C CYS A 11 -24.83 -7.67 -17.78
N ALA A 12 -25.16 -8.80 -18.41
CA ALA A 12 -24.45 -9.30 -19.57
C ALA A 12 -25.28 -8.86 -20.78
N ALA A 13 -24.68 -8.12 -21.72
CA ALA A 13 -25.34 -7.80 -22.98
C ALA A 13 -24.34 -7.88 -24.14
N VAL A 14 -24.50 -8.95 -24.90
CA VAL A 14 -24.07 -9.10 -26.29
C VAL A 14 -25.20 -8.53 -27.15
N PHE A 15 -24.91 -7.56 -28.02
CA PHE A 15 -25.72 -7.24 -29.21
C PHE A 15 -24.83 -6.76 -30.37
N ALA A 16 -25.29 -7.04 -31.58
CA ALA A 16 -24.54 -7.09 -32.84
C ALA A 16 -24.84 -5.90 -33.79
N PHE A 17 -24.00 -5.81 -34.87
CA PHE A 17 -24.08 -5.03 -36.14
C PHE A 17 -23.40 -3.64 -36.21
N PRO A 18 -22.94 -3.16 -37.40
CA PRO A 18 -21.97 -3.76 -38.34
C PRO A 18 -20.83 -2.78 -38.77
N CYS A 19 -19.85 -3.33 -39.51
CA CYS A 19 -18.65 -2.71 -40.11
C CYS A 19 -18.78 -1.28 -40.67
N ILE A 20 -17.71 -0.49 -40.53
CA ILE A 20 -17.08 0.28 -41.62
C ILE A 20 -15.54 0.20 -41.46
N ASP A 21 -14.87 -0.06 -42.59
CA ASP A 21 -13.45 -0.26 -42.82
C ASP A 21 -12.57 1.01 -42.82
N SER A 22 -11.25 0.75 -42.83
CA SER A 22 -10.14 1.56 -43.39
C SER A 22 -9.53 2.64 -42.47
N VAL A 23 -8.21 2.84 -42.33
CA VAL A 23 -7.04 2.43 -43.12
C VAL A 23 -5.77 2.53 -42.22
N ALA A 24 -4.74 1.75 -42.56
CA ALA A 24 -3.42 1.75 -41.94
C ALA A 24 -2.60 3.04 -42.18
N ALA A 25 -1.70 3.36 -41.25
CA ALA A 25 -0.44 4.02 -41.57
C ALA A 25 0.62 3.70 -40.51
N ASP A 26 1.66 2.99 -40.95
CA ASP A 26 2.93 2.82 -40.29
C ASP A 26 3.57 4.18 -39.96
N THR A 27 4.14 4.32 -38.76
CA THR A 27 5.24 5.25 -38.55
C THR A 27 6.22 4.66 -37.54
N THR A 28 7.42 4.38 -38.04
CA THR A 28 8.59 3.85 -37.35
C THR A 28 9.02 4.77 -36.19
N LEU A 29 9.05 4.22 -34.97
CA LEU A 29 9.70 4.86 -33.81
C LEU A 29 11.22 4.61 -33.87
N ALA A 30 11.99 5.70 -33.94
CA ALA A 30 13.43 5.68 -33.84
C ALA A 30 13.89 5.23 -32.43
N GLN A 31 14.83 4.28 -32.39
CA GLN A 31 15.46 3.81 -31.15
C GLN A 31 16.37 4.89 -30.57
N ALA A 32 16.13 5.28 -29.32
CA ALA A 32 17.07 6.07 -28.53
C ALA A 32 18.15 5.16 -27.92
N ALA A 33 19.41 5.58 -27.98
CA ALA A 33 20.57 4.85 -27.45
C ALA A 33 20.54 4.77 -25.91
N PRO A 34 21.02 3.67 -25.30
CA PRO A 34 20.99 3.52 -23.84
C PRO A 34 22.07 4.36 -23.16
N ALA A 35 21.68 5.03 -22.07
CA ALA A 35 22.59 5.69 -21.14
C ALA A 35 23.41 4.65 -20.35
N SER A 36 24.70 4.93 -20.18
CA SER A 36 25.67 4.07 -19.48
C SER A 36 25.28 3.88 -18.00
N GLN A 37 24.98 2.65 -17.59
CA GLN A 37 24.75 2.29 -16.18
C GLN A 37 26.08 1.99 -15.48
N VAL A 38 26.38 2.74 -14.43
CA VAL A 38 27.44 2.40 -13.47
C VAL A 38 26.94 1.22 -12.63
N ALA A 39 27.57 0.06 -12.78
CA ALA A 39 27.21 -1.16 -12.07
C ALA A 39 27.57 -1.06 -10.57
N ALA A 40 26.57 -0.85 -9.72
CA ALA A 40 26.67 -1.13 -8.30
C ALA A 40 26.54 -2.66 -8.09
N SER A 41 27.51 -3.26 -7.39
CA SER A 41 27.47 -4.69 -7.09
C SER A 41 26.39 -5.00 -6.06
N ALA A 42 25.45 -5.88 -6.41
CA ALA A 42 24.39 -6.33 -5.52
C ALA A 42 24.96 -7.17 -4.36
N PRO A 43 24.46 -7.03 -3.13
CA PRO A 43 24.90 -7.84 -1.99
C PRO A 43 24.52 -9.32 -2.16
N ALA A 44 25.36 -10.21 -1.63
CA ALA A 44 25.21 -11.66 -1.77
C ALA A 44 23.91 -12.19 -1.12
N ARG A 45 23.17 -13.01 -1.88
CA ARG A 45 21.91 -13.67 -1.48
C ARG A 45 22.09 -14.62 -0.28
N ARG A 46 21.11 -14.67 0.61
CA ARG A 46 21.02 -15.69 1.68
C ARG A 46 20.72 -17.08 1.08
N PRO A 47 21.37 -18.17 1.54
CA PRO A 47 21.03 -19.52 1.12
C PRO A 47 19.63 -19.93 1.60
N GLY A 48 18.85 -20.61 0.75
CA GLY A 48 17.58 -21.24 1.13
C GLY A 48 16.29 -20.49 0.78
N VAL A 49 16.37 -19.38 0.04
CA VAL A 49 15.18 -18.72 -0.53
C VAL A 49 15.16 -18.95 -2.04
N ASP A 50 14.31 -19.88 -2.50
CA ASP A 50 13.99 -20.03 -3.91
C ASP A 50 13.15 -18.84 -4.36
N VAL A 51 13.82 -17.78 -4.81
CA VAL A 51 13.14 -16.68 -5.51
C VAL A 51 12.98 -17.12 -6.97
N SER A 52 11.74 -17.41 -7.37
CA SER A 52 11.42 -17.59 -8.77
C SER A 52 11.66 -16.28 -9.51
N VAL A 53 12.69 -16.24 -10.37
CA VAL A 53 12.89 -15.12 -11.29
C VAL A 53 11.86 -15.26 -12.41
N VAL A 54 10.80 -14.47 -12.33
CA VAL A 54 9.83 -14.37 -13.42
C VAL A 54 10.54 -13.73 -14.61
N LYS A 55 10.73 -14.48 -15.70
CA LYS A 55 11.24 -13.91 -16.95
C LYS A 55 10.11 -13.16 -17.65
N GLN A 56 10.42 -11.97 -18.17
CA GLN A 56 9.51 -11.20 -19.01
C GLN A 56 9.06 -12.06 -20.20
N GLY A 57 7.75 -12.27 -20.37
CA GLY A 57 7.16 -13.07 -21.45
C GLY A 57 6.78 -14.53 -21.12
N THR A 58 7.16 -15.08 -19.96
CA THR A 58 6.71 -16.44 -19.55
C THR A 58 5.31 -16.45 -18.92
N LEU A 59 4.86 -15.31 -18.41
CA LEU A 59 3.48 -15.10 -18.02
C LEU A 59 2.82 -14.36 -19.17
N VAL A 60 2.11 -15.07 -20.04
CA VAL A 60 1.05 -14.44 -20.84
C VAL A 60 -0.19 -14.57 -19.97
N PRO A 61 -0.58 -13.50 -19.27
CA PRO A 61 -1.72 -13.59 -18.39
C PRO A 61 -2.94 -13.80 -19.29
N PRO A 62 -3.83 -14.73 -18.94
CA PRO A 62 -5.06 -14.91 -19.69
C PRO A 62 -5.77 -13.56 -19.74
N ARG A 63 -6.25 -13.12 -20.91
CA ARG A 63 -7.14 -11.96 -20.98
C ARG A 63 -8.41 -12.29 -20.22
N VAL A 64 -8.49 -11.80 -18.99
CA VAL A 64 -9.55 -12.17 -18.05
C VAL A 64 -10.86 -11.41 -18.35
N VAL A 65 -10.78 -10.25 -19.02
CA VAL A 65 -11.90 -9.34 -19.23
C VAL A 65 -11.93 -8.71 -20.63
N PRO A 66 -13.11 -8.30 -21.16
CA PRO A 66 -13.18 -7.35 -22.27
C PRO A 66 -12.49 -6.03 -21.89
N PRO A 67 -11.90 -5.30 -22.86
CA PRO A 67 -11.25 -4.03 -22.58
C PRO A 67 -12.18 -3.06 -21.85
N CYS A 68 -11.79 -2.64 -20.65
CA CYS A 68 -12.51 -1.67 -19.84
C CYS A 68 -11.52 -0.65 -19.25
N LYS A 69 -12.03 0.54 -18.90
CA LYS A 69 -11.28 1.51 -18.10
C LYS A 69 -11.56 1.22 -16.63
N VAL A 70 -10.53 1.22 -15.80
CA VAL A 70 -10.61 1.09 -14.34
C VAL A 70 -9.89 2.28 -13.72
N THR A 71 -10.61 3.08 -12.93
CA THR A 71 -10.06 4.25 -12.24
C THR A 71 -9.75 3.93 -10.78
N VAL A 72 -8.49 4.13 -10.39
CA VAL A 72 -7.95 3.84 -9.05
C VAL A 72 -7.63 5.16 -8.34
N LEU A 73 -8.25 5.44 -7.19
CA LEU A 73 -7.84 6.54 -6.32
C LEU A 73 -6.70 6.08 -5.39
N ALA A 74 -5.60 6.81 -5.36
CA ALA A 74 -4.42 6.43 -4.60
C ALA A 74 -3.72 7.62 -3.92
N PHE A 75 -2.94 7.33 -2.88
CA PHE A 75 -2.11 8.33 -2.21
C PHE A 75 -0.94 8.73 -3.11
N ALA A 76 -0.75 10.03 -3.31
CA ALA A 76 0.40 10.54 -4.04
C ALA A 76 1.71 10.23 -3.30
N GLY A 77 2.68 9.63 -4.00
CA GLY A 77 4.02 9.44 -3.49
C GLY A 77 4.62 8.09 -3.87
N GLN A 78 5.88 8.12 -4.30
CA GLN A 78 6.62 6.92 -4.73
C GLN A 78 6.54 5.72 -3.78
N PRO A 79 6.61 5.88 -2.43
CA PRO A 79 6.53 4.73 -1.53
C PRO A 79 5.20 3.97 -1.58
N ILE A 80 4.10 4.62 -1.99
CA ILE A 80 2.76 4.04 -1.97
C ILE A 80 2.32 3.67 -3.39
N THR A 81 2.26 4.63 -4.30
CA THR A 81 1.79 4.41 -5.68
C THR A 81 2.84 3.89 -6.64
N GLY A 82 4.13 3.96 -6.28
CA GLY A 82 5.23 3.53 -7.15
C GLY A 82 5.05 2.09 -7.65
N ALA A 83 4.72 1.16 -6.76
CA ALA A 83 4.50 -0.24 -7.11
C ALA A 83 3.32 -0.42 -8.09
N VAL A 84 2.26 0.39 -7.98
CA VAL A 84 1.10 0.34 -8.88
C VAL A 84 1.50 0.80 -10.30
N HIS A 85 2.33 1.83 -10.39
CA HIS A 85 2.88 2.29 -11.66
C HIS A 85 3.84 1.29 -12.28
N GLU A 86 4.69 0.65 -11.47
CA GLU A 86 5.66 -0.35 -11.94
C GLU A 86 4.99 -1.55 -12.60
N VAL A 87 3.85 -2.00 -12.09
CA VAL A 87 3.12 -3.19 -12.59
C VAL A 87 1.97 -2.85 -13.53
N LYS A 88 1.76 -1.56 -13.83
CA LYS A 88 0.63 -1.09 -14.64
C LYS A 88 0.66 -1.70 -16.04
N ASP A 89 1.79 -1.64 -16.72
CA ASP A 89 1.90 -2.07 -18.11
C ASP A 89 1.70 -3.59 -18.22
N GLU A 90 2.23 -4.37 -17.28
CA GLU A 90 1.96 -5.80 -17.18
C GLU A 90 0.49 -6.07 -16.94
N PHE A 91 -0.17 -5.35 -16.03
CA PHE A 91 -1.59 -5.50 -15.75
C PHE A 91 -2.47 -5.16 -16.96
N GLU A 92 -2.17 -4.08 -17.68
CA GLU A 92 -2.93 -3.70 -18.88
C GLU A 92 -2.74 -4.73 -20.00
N ALA A 93 -1.50 -5.20 -20.20
CA ALA A 93 -1.20 -6.26 -21.18
C ALA A 93 -1.88 -7.59 -20.81
N ALA A 94 -1.90 -7.92 -19.51
CA ALA A 94 -2.51 -9.11 -18.93
C ALA A 94 -4.01 -9.18 -19.17
N THR A 95 -4.69 -8.09 -18.81
CA THR A 95 -6.14 -8.07 -18.65
C THR A 95 -6.84 -7.47 -19.86
N GLY A 96 -6.14 -6.63 -20.63
CA GLY A 96 -6.75 -5.76 -21.64
C GLY A 96 -7.44 -4.53 -21.06
N ALA A 97 -7.49 -4.38 -19.74
CA ALA A 97 -8.01 -3.19 -19.08
C ALA A 97 -7.03 -2.01 -19.18
N LYS A 98 -7.55 -0.79 -18.99
CA LYS A 98 -6.77 0.45 -18.92
C LYS A 98 -6.88 1.05 -17.53
N LEU A 99 -5.75 1.24 -16.86
CA LEU A 99 -5.69 1.80 -15.51
C LEU A 99 -5.54 3.32 -15.58
N ASP A 100 -6.45 4.02 -14.92
CA ASP A 100 -6.41 5.46 -14.69
C ASP A 100 -6.16 5.70 -13.20
N ILE A 101 -4.91 5.99 -12.85
CA ILE A 101 -4.47 6.17 -11.46
C ILE A 101 -4.60 7.66 -11.14
N VAL A 102 -5.47 7.98 -10.21
CA VAL A 102 -5.70 9.35 -9.71
C VAL A 102 -5.02 9.47 -8.37
N GLU A 103 -3.95 10.25 -8.33
CA GLU A 103 -3.18 10.50 -7.11
C GLU A 103 -3.66 11.76 -6.40
N VAL A 104 -3.85 11.69 -5.09
CA VAL A 104 -4.25 12.80 -4.22
C VAL A 104 -3.40 12.83 -2.94
N SER A 105 -3.34 13.96 -2.25
CA SER A 105 -2.59 14.03 -1.00
C SER A 105 -3.25 13.18 0.10
N PHE A 106 -2.48 12.81 1.12
CA PHE A 106 -2.99 12.04 2.27
C PHE A 106 -4.24 12.67 2.90
N ASN A 107 -4.22 13.99 3.06
CA ASN A 107 -5.30 14.75 3.68
C ASN A 107 -6.57 14.81 2.82
N GLU A 108 -6.46 14.63 1.51
CA GLU A 108 -7.59 14.74 0.57
C GLU A 108 -8.18 13.38 0.19
N HIS A 109 -7.44 12.29 0.40
CA HIS A 109 -7.81 10.97 -0.11
C HIS A 109 -9.14 10.50 0.46
N PHE A 110 -9.25 10.45 1.79
CA PHE A 110 -10.45 9.99 2.45
C PHE A 110 -11.67 10.83 2.06
N ASP A 111 -11.56 12.16 2.14
CA ASP A 111 -12.66 13.08 1.83
C ASP A 111 -13.15 12.94 0.38
N ASN A 112 -12.21 12.81 -0.58
CA ASN A 112 -12.55 12.58 -1.98
C ASN A 112 -13.25 11.23 -2.19
N PHE A 113 -12.74 10.17 -1.56
CA PHE A 113 -13.31 8.84 -1.70
C PHE A 113 -14.71 8.75 -1.08
N ILE A 114 -14.85 9.20 0.17
CA ILE A 114 -16.12 9.17 0.91
C ILE A 114 -17.18 10.03 0.21
N SER A 115 -16.80 11.20 -0.32
CA SER A 115 -17.71 12.04 -1.10
C SER A 115 -18.22 11.32 -2.36
N ASP A 116 -17.35 10.62 -3.09
CA ASP A 116 -17.73 9.87 -4.30
C ASP A 116 -18.72 8.73 -3.99
N VAL A 117 -18.41 7.91 -2.97
CA VAL A 117 -19.23 6.75 -2.61
C VAL A 117 -20.53 7.14 -1.91
N THR A 118 -20.54 8.21 -1.12
CA THR A 118 -21.76 8.72 -0.45
C THR A 118 -22.75 9.27 -1.46
N ASN A 119 -22.26 10.03 -2.44
CA ASN A 119 -23.09 10.62 -3.49
C ASN A 119 -23.38 9.63 -4.64
N ARG A 120 -22.80 8.42 -4.59
CA ARG A 120 -22.94 7.36 -5.61
C ARG A 120 -22.59 7.87 -7.01
N VAL A 121 -21.57 8.73 -7.10
CA VAL A 121 -21.12 9.34 -8.36
C VAL A 121 -20.43 8.30 -9.25
N GLY A 122 -19.63 7.42 -8.65
CA GLY A 122 -18.93 6.34 -9.37
C GLY A 122 -17.74 6.86 -10.17
N LYS A 123 -17.04 7.87 -9.65
CA LYS A 123 -15.81 8.40 -10.25
C LYS A 123 -14.65 7.41 -10.12
N TYR A 124 -14.62 6.65 -9.03
CA TYR A 124 -13.55 5.69 -8.73
C TYR A 124 -14.11 4.28 -8.66
N ASP A 125 -13.47 3.33 -9.36
CA ASP A 125 -13.83 1.91 -9.29
C ASP A 125 -13.24 1.24 -8.04
N THR A 126 -12.07 1.71 -7.61
CA THR A 126 -11.36 1.22 -6.42
C THR A 126 -10.47 2.30 -5.83
N THR A 127 -10.01 2.08 -4.60
CA THR A 127 -9.13 2.97 -3.87
C THR A 127 -8.07 2.18 -3.09
N MET A 128 -6.88 2.76 -2.96
CA MET A 128 -5.94 2.35 -1.92
C MET A 128 -6.46 2.90 -0.58
N ALA A 129 -7.16 2.07 0.19
CA ALA A 129 -7.77 2.47 1.44
C ALA A 129 -6.89 2.14 2.64
N GLY A 130 -6.82 3.06 3.60
CA GLY A 130 -6.32 2.75 4.94
C GLY A 130 -7.23 1.75 5.64
N ALA A 131 -6.67 0.72 6.27
CA ALA A 131 -7.47 -0.33 6.92
C ALA A 131 -8.37 0.22 8.04
N TRP A 132 -8.02 1.36 8.63
CA TRP A 132 -8.85 2.03 9.64
C TRP A 132 -10.16 2.62 9.08
N TRP A 133 -10.30 2.74 7.76
CA TRP A 133 -11.56 3.16 7.11
C TRP A 133 -12.60 2.03 7.05
N LEU A 134 -12.18 0.77 7.22
CA LEU A 134 -13.01 -0.39 6.92
C LEU A 134 -14.38 -0.37 7.61
N GLY A 135 -14.42 -0.01 8.90
CA GLY A 135 -15.67 0.04 9.65
C GLY A 135 -16.69 1.02 9.05
N GLU A 136 -16.24 2.20 8.63
CA GLU A 136 -17.09 3.20 8.00
C GLU A 136 -17.55 2.77 6.61
N LEU A 137 -16.64 2.21 5.81
CA LEU A 137 -16.96 1.74 4.46
C LEU A 137 -17.96 0.58 4.45
N VAL A 138 -17.87 -0.32 5.44
CA VAL A 138 -18.83 -1.42 5.61
C VAL A 138 -20.17 -0.90 6.12
N ALA A 139 -20.17 -0.02 7.14
CA ALA A 139 -21.40 0.54 7.69
C ALA A 139 -22.18 1.38 6.66
N GLY A 140 -21.49 2.05 5.74
CA GLY A 140 -22.09 2.84 4.66
C GLY A 140 -22.52 2.03 3.42
N ASP A 141 -22.27 0.72 3.39
CA ASP A 141 -22.49 -0.12 2.19
C ASP A 141 -21.78 0.48 0.95
N PHE A 142 -20.51 0.87 1.13
CA PHE A 142 -19.68 1.50 0.10
C PHE A 142 -18.72 0.53 -0.58
N ILE A 143 -18.40 -0.59 0.06
CA ILE A 143 -17.50 -1.61 -0.48
C ILE A 143 -18.15 -2.98 -0.47
N VAL A 144 -17.75 -3.82 -1.42
CA VAL A 144 -18.29 -5.17 -1.60
C VAL A 144 -17.35 -6.21 -1.00
N PRO A 145 -17.87 -7.24 -0.29
CA PRO A 145 -17.04 -8.35 0.12
C PRO A 145 -16.64 -9.19 -1.10
N TYR A 146 -15.40 -9.66 -1.12
CA TYR A 146 -14.85 -10.43 -2.25
C TYR A 146 -14.85 -11.95 -2.03
N ASP A 147 -15.40 -12.45 -0.92
CA ASP A 147 -15.43 -13.90 -0.60
C ASP A 147 -15.99 -14.75 -1.76
N LYS A 148 -17.01 -14.25 -2.46
CA LYS A 148 -17.63 -14.96 -3.60
C LYS A 148 -16.68 -15.20 -4.77
N PHE A 149 -15.62 -14.39 -4.91
CA PHE A 149 -14.70 -14.49 -6.03
C PHE A 149 -13.66 -15.60 -5.84
N TYR A 150 -13.45 -16.12 -4.63
CA TYR A 150 -12.52 -17.24 -4.38
C TYR A 150 -12.90 -18.51 -5.15
N SER A 151 -14.20 -18.72 -5.42
CA SER A 151 -14.68 -19.84 -6.24
C SER A 151 -14.60 -19.59 -7.74
N ASP A 152 -14.30 -18.36 -8.17
CA ASP A 152 -14.21 -18.02 -9.58
C ASP A 152 -12.80 -18.36 -10.10
N PRO A 153 -12.66 -19.24 -11.12
CA PRO A 153 -11.36 -19.58 -11.69
C PRO A 153 -10.64 -18.38 -12.34
N ARG A 154 -11.35 -17.26 -12.57
CA ARG A 154 -10.80 -16.00 -13.05
C ARG A 154 -10.17 -15.16 -11.94
N PHE A 155 -10.50 -15.41 -10.68
CA PHE A 155 -9.92 -14.67 -9.57
C PHE A 155 -8.41 -14.93 -9.52
N PRO A 156 -7.58 -13.90 -9.31
CA PRO A 156 -6.13 -14.07 -9.24
C PRO A 156 -5.74 -15.17 -8.25
N LYS A 157 -4.65 -15.89 -8.56
CA LYS A 157 -4.07 -16.88 -7.64
C LYS A 157 -3.43 -16.15 -6.46
N TRP A 158 -4.26 -15.78 -5.50
CA TRP A 158 -3.91 -15.09 -4.28
C TRP A 158 -4.82 -15.62 -3.16
N SER A 159 -4.24 -15.81 -1.97
CA SER A 159 -5.00 -16.13 -0.77
C SER A 159 -4.74 -15.07 0.30
N ILE A 160 -5.81 -14.64 0.97
CA ILE A 160 -5.69 -13.82 2.18
C ILE A 160 -4.93 -14.57 3.29
N ASP A 161 -4.86 -15.90 3.20
CA ASP A 161 -4.09 -16.73 4.12
C ASP A 161 -2.57 -16.56 3.97
N ASP A 162 -2.10 -15.91 2.91
CA ASP A 162 -0.69 -15.55 2.74
C ASP A 162 -0.33 -14.26 3.51
N VAL A 163 -1.33 -13.49 3.98
CA VAL A 163 -1.14 -12.28 4.79
C VAL A 163 -0.89 -12.66 6.25
N LEU A 164 0.07 -12.03 6.93
CA LEU A 164 0.35 -12.30 8.35
C LEU A 164 -0.92 -12.14 9.23
N PRO A 165 -1.12 -12.97 10.29
CA PRO A 165 -2.36 -12.98 11.05
C PRO A 165 -2.79 -11.63 11.64
N GLY A 166 -1.84 -10.84 12.15
CA GLY A 166 -2.12 -9.51 12.72
C GLY A 166 -2.75 -8.57 11.68
N PRO A 167 -2.03 -8.22 10.61
CA PRO A 167 -2.58 -7.36 9.57
C PRO A 167 -3.80 -7.94 8.85
N ARG A 168 -3.86 -9.26 8.66
CA ARG A 168 -5.04 -9.94 8.08
C ARG A 168 -6.34 -9.59 8.78
N SER A 169 -6.32 -9.52 10.11
CA SER A 169 -7.51 -9.17 10.90
C SER A 169 -8.04 -7.76 10.64
N LEU A 170 -7.23 -6.87 10.06
CA LEU A 170 -7.60 -5.51 9.70
C LEU A 170 -8.31 -5.43 8.33
N LEU A 171 -8.29 -6.51 7.54
CA LEU A 171 -8.84 -6.57 6.18
C LEU A 171 -10.22 -7.25 6.13
N GLU A 172 -10.66 -7.82 7.25
CA GLU A 172 -11.92 -8.53 7.41
C GLU A 172 -12.85 -7.80 8.39
N TYR A 173 -14.16 -7.86 8.12
CA TYR A 173 -15.19 -7.34 9.01
C TYR A 173 -16.33 -8.37 9.13
N GLU A 174 -16.72 -8.73 10.35
CA GLU A 174 -17.74 -9.76 10.63
C GLU A 174 -17.52 -11.08 9.86
N GLY A 175 -16.26 -11.50 9.72
CA GLY A 175 -15.87 -12.75 9.04
C GLY A 175 -15.94 -12.72 7.51
N LYS A 176 -16.17 -11.54 6.90
CA LYS A 176 -16.12 -11.32 5.45
C LYS A 176 -14.89 -10.52 5.06
N LYS A 177 -14.41 -10.74 3.84
CA LYS A 177 -13.17 -10.13 3.33
C LYS A 177 -13.51 -8.95 2.44
N TYR A 178 -12.94 -7.79 2.76
CA TYR A 178 -13.28 -6.52 2.13
C TYR A 178 -12.09 -5.81 1.49
N MET A 179 -10.89 -5.94 2.08
CA MET A 179 -9.67 -5.31 1.57
C MET A 179 -8.66 -6.35 1.10
N VAL A 180 -7.94 -6.04 0.02
CA VAL A 180 -6.81 -6.84 -0.47
C VAL A 180 -5.54 -6.23 0.11
N ALA A 181 -4.65 -7.07 0.62
CA ALA A 181 -3.38 -6.62 1.17
C ALA A 181 -2.52 -5.96 0.09
N ASN A 182 -2.07 -4.73 0.36
CA ASN A 182 -1.08 -4.01 -0.43
C ASN A 182 0.19 -3.83 0.39
N ASP A 183 0.08 -3.08 1.48
CA ASP A 183 1.12 -2.78 2.45
C ASP A 183 0.55 -2.85 3.88
N HIS A 184 1.44 -3.00 4.86
CA HIS A 184 1.06 -3.01 6.27
C HIS A 184 2.16 -2.36 7.12
N ASP A 185 1.74 -1.53 8.05
CA ASP A 185 2.64 -0.79 8.93
C ASP A 185 2.82 -1.50 10.27
N GLY A 186 4.07 -1.52 10.74
CA GLY A 186 4.42 -1.94 12.09
C GLY A 186 5.20 -0.84 12.79
N GLN A 187 4.77 -0.46 14.00
CA GLN A 187 5.54 0.47 14.82
C GLN A 187 6.70 -0.26 15.46
N VAL A 188 7.92 0.21 15.18
CA VAL A 188 9.15 -0.30 15.79
C VAL A 188 9.95 0.87 16.36
N MET A 189 10.64 0.63 17.47
CA MET A 189 11.51 1.62 18.07
C MET A 189 12.89 1.59 17.38
N TYR A 190 13.26 2.68 16.74
CA TYR A 190 14.64 2.94 16.33
C TYR A 190 15.38 3.74 17.41
N TYR A 191 16.68 3.53 17.52
CA TYR A 191 17.53 4.25 18.46
C TYR A 191 18.94 4.48 17.88
N ARG A 192 19.61 5.53 18.35
CA ARG A 192 20.97 5.89 17.95
C ARG A 192 22.00 5.08 18.73
N ARG A 193 22.50 4.01 18.11
CA ARG A 193 23.47 3.08 18.73
C ARG A 193 24.74 3.77 19.20
N ASP A 194 25.20 4.78 18.47
CA ASP A 194 26.37 5.59 18.78
C ASP A 194 26.18 6.38 20.09
N LEU A 195 25.02 7.00 20.30
CA LEU A 195 24.71 7.70 21.56
C LEU A 195 24.65 6.74 22.77
N PHE A 196 24.17 5.51 22.55
CA PHE A 196 24.11 4.48 23.61
C PHE A 196 25.49 3.87 23.91
N ALA A 197 26.39 3.87 22.94
CA ALA A 197 27.76 3.36 23.08
C ALA A 197 28.73 4.39 23.66
N ASP A 198 28.37 5.67 23.65
CA ASP A 198 29.20 6.75 24.17
C ASP A 198 29.39 6.65 25.70
N ALA A 199 30.65 6.63 26.14
CA ALA A 199 31.01 6.44 27.53
C ALA A 199 30.59 7.62 28.43
N GLN A 200 30.54 8.84 27.89
CA GLN A 200 30.09 10.01 28.64
C GLN A 200 28.58 9.94 28.87
N HIS A 201 27.81 9.53 27.84
CA HIS A 201 26.38 9.31 27.97
C HIS A 201 26.06 8.18 28.96
N GLN A 202 26.76 7.05 28.88
CA GLN A 202 26.59 5.94 29.83
C GLN A 202 26.85 6.36 31.27
N ALA A 203 27.95 7.08 31.52
CA ALA A 203 28.30 7.55 32.86
C ALA A 203 27.32 8.60 33.39
N ALA A 204 26.94 9.59 32.57
CA ALA A 204 26.02 10.65 32.95
C ALA A 204 24.59 10.12 33.18
N PHE A 205 24.12 9.21 32.33
CA PHE A 205 22.82 8.57 32.49
C PHE A 205 22.76 7.78 33.80
N LYS A 206 23.76 6.91 34.05
CA LYS A 206 23.84 6.13 35.29
C LYS A 206 23.90 7.00 36.53
N LYS A 207 24.57 8.14 36.47
CA LYS A 207 24.60 9.11 37.57
C LYS A 207 23.24 9.76 37.82
N LYS A 208 22.46 10.08 36.77
CA LYS A 208 21.14 10.73 36.90
C LYS A 208 20.06 9.75 37.36
N TYR A 209 19.99 8.56 36.76
CA TYR A 209 18.88 7.63 36.94
C TYR A 209 19.20 6.40 37.82
N GLY A 210 20.48 6.17 38.16
CA GLY A 210 20.89 5.09 39.07
C GLY A 210 21.02 3.70 38.41
N TYR A 211 20.80 3.57 37.10
CA TYR A 211 20.96 2.32 36.36
C TYR A 211 21.68 2.51 35.02
N ALA A 212 22.14 1.43 34.38
CA ALA A 212 22.90 1.50 33.14
C ALA A 212 22.03 1.94 31.95
N LEU A 213 22.57 2.80 31.08
CA LEU A 213 21.95 3.11 29.79
C LEU A 213 21.97 1.85 28.90
N ALA A 214 20.79 1.36 28.54
CA ALA A 214 20.60 0.18 27.69
C ALA A 214 19.32 0.34 26.88
N VAL A 215 19.16 -0.44 25.82
CA VAL A 215 17.92 -0.47 25.02
C VAL A 215 16.74 -0.75 25.97
N PRO A 216 15.70 0.13 26.01
CA PRO A 216 14.64 0.00 26.99
C PRO A 216 13.84 -1.28 26.78
N THR A 217 13.56 -1.96 27.88
CA THR A 217 12.68 -3.15 27.94
C THR A 217 11.38 -2.87 28.68
N THR A 218 11.24 -1.65 29.22
CA THR A 218 10.04 -1.15 29.92
C THR A 218 9.75 0.29 29.52
N TRP A 219 8.50 0.71 29.69
CA TRP A 219 8.09 2.10 29.42
C TRP A 219 8.75 3.12 30.35
N ASP A 220 9.05 2.73 31.59
CA ASP A 220 9.79 3.58 32.52
C ASP A 220 11.20 3.86 32.01
N GLN A 221 11.91 2.82 31.57
CA GLN A 221 13.23 2.98 30.96
C GLN A 221 13.15 3.83 29.68
N PHE A 222 12.15 3.59 28.84
CA PHE A 222 11.95 4.37 27.61
C PHE A 222 11.78 5.86 27.91
N ARG A 223 10.90 6.22 28.86
CA ARG A 223 10.67 7.61 29.27
C ARG A 223 11.93 8.24 29.82
N ASP A 224 12.63 7.57 30.72
CA ASP A 224 13.83 8.12 31.37
C ASP A 224 14.96 8.33 30.34
N ILE A 225 15.10 7.45 29.36
CA ILE A 225 16.04 7.59 28.23
C ILE A 225 15.63 8.75 27.31
N ALA A 226 14.35 8.87 26.97
CA ALA A 226 13.86 9.99 26.18
C ALA A 226 14.09 11.33 26.91
N GLU A 227 13.78 11.39 28.20
CA GLU A 227 14.01 12.59 29.02
C GLU A 227 15.51 12.91 29.15
N TYR A 228 16.37 11.89 29.22
CA TYR A 228 17.82 12.08 29.24
C TYR A 228 18.33 12.78 27.98
N PHE A 229 17.92 12.31 26.81
CA PHE A 229 18.42 12.84 25.54
C PHE A 229 17.73 14.15 25.11
N ASN A 230 16.55 14.44 25.65
CA ASN A 230 15.79 15.62 25.28
C ASN A 230 16.48 16.94 25.67
N GLY A 231 16.56 17.86 24.71
CA GLY A 231 17.16 19.19 24.89
C GLY A 231 18.69 19.20 24.86
N LYS A 232 19.33 18.09 24.45
CA LYS A 232 20.78 18.02 24.21
C LYS A 232 21.05 18.25 22.74
N ASP A 233 22.20 18.84 22.43
CA ASP A 233 22.75 18.83 21.08
C ASP A 233 23.43 17.46 20.85
N LEU A 234 22.81 16.61 20.04
CA LEU A 234 23.23 15.22 19.78
C LEU A 234 24.00 15.08 18.47
N ASN A 235 24.11 16.15 17.69
CA ASN A 235 24.76 16.16 16.37
C ASN A 235 25.88 17.23 16.24
N GLY A 236 26.06 18.09 17.23
CA GLY A 236 27.07 19.14 17.31
C GLY A 236 26.74 20.42 16.54
N ASP A 237 25.49 20.65 16.16
CA ASP A 237 25.07 21.83 15.39
C ASP A 237 24.67 23.05 16.26
N GLY A 238 24.71 22.90 17.59
CA GLY A 238 24.33 23.93 18.55
C GLY A 238 22.82 24.06 18.78
N VAL A 239 22.00 23.20 18.17
CA VAL A 239 20.54 23.17 18.32
C VAL A 239 20.14 21.99 19.22
N PRO A 240 19.29 22.21 20.24
CA PRO A 240 18.78 21.12 21.06
C PRO A 240 17.91 20.14 20.27
N ASP A 241 18.21 18.85 20.36
CA ASP A 241 17.46 17.75 19.77
C ASP A 241 16.37 17.20 20.71
N HIS A 242 15.48 16.38 20.14
CA HIS A 242 14.43 15.67 20.86
C HIS A 242 14.90 14.26 21.26
N GLY A 243 14.62 13.87 22.50
CA GLY A 243 14.94 12.52 22.98
C GLY A 243 13.97 11.44 22.47
N VAL A 244 12.86 11.85 21.87
CA VAL A 244 11.88 10.97 21.23
C VAL A 244 11.19 11.73 20.09
N SER A 245 10.95 11.04 18.97
CA SER A 245 10.10 11.52 17.88
C SER A 245 9.04 10.46 17.61
N LEU A 246 7.77 10.85 17.68
CA LEU A 246 6.59 9.99 17.53
C LEU A 246 5.48 10.79 16.86
N HIS A 247 4.70 10.15 16.00
CA HIS A 247 3.46 10.67 15.42
C HIS A 247 2.34 10.65 16.47
N LEU A 248 2.30 11.67 17.34
CA LEU A 248 1.33 11.74 18.45
C LEU A 248 0.03 12.48 18.09
N LYS A 249 -0.04 13.12 16.92
CA LYS A 249 -1.25 13.84 16.50
C LYS A 249 -2.27 12.84 15.95
N VAL A 250 -3.46 12.85 16.53
CA VAL A 250 -4.57 11.99 16.08
C VAL A 250 -4.88 12.28 14.61
N GLY A 251 -4.91 11.22 13.79
CA GLY A 251 -5.19 11.32 12.36
C GLY A 251 -3.98 11.66 11.48
N GLU A 252 -2.79 11.81 12.06
CA GLU A 252 -1.55 12.00 11.31
C GLU A 252 -0.69 10.73 11.37
N GLN A 253 0.03 10.47 10.28
CA GLN A 253 1.12 9.51 10.19
C GLN A 253 2.44 10.24 10.04
#